data_AF-A0A820QD25-F1
#
_entry.id   AF-A0A820QD25-F1
#
_cell.length_a   1.000
_cell.length_b   1.000
_cell.length_c   1.000
_cell.angle_alpha   90.00
_cell.angle_beta   90.00
_cell.angle_gamma   90.00
#
_symmetry.space_group_name_H-M   'P 1'
#
loop_
_entity.id
_entity.type
_entity.pdbx_description
1 polymer ?
#
loop_
_entity_poly.entity_id
_entity_poly.type
_entity_poly.pdbx_seq_one_letter_code
_entity_poly.pdbx_strand_id
1 'polypeptide(L)'
;MNALFTSQPDKSDDYYTILGCNELSNKDQIQVEYRIRALRLHPDKNQDDPNTMDQFKQLQEAKEVLSDDVKRKAYDHWRNSHITIPWKTWQSITERSQP
;
A
#
# COMPACT_ATOMS: atom_id res chain seq x y z
N MET A 1 19.72 -17.07 26.06
CA MET A 1 19.24 -15.71 26.40
C MET A 1 18.72 -15.05 25.12
N ASN A 2 17.39 -15.05 24.97
CA ASN A 2 16.49 -14.17 24.22
C ASN A 2 17.07 -13.38 23.03
N ALA A 3 17.19 -14.03 21.86
CA ALA A 3 17.06 -13.31 20.60
C ALA A 3 15.56 -13.12 20.35
N LEU A 4 15.06 -11.92 20.68
CA LEU A 4 13.71 -11.48 20.37
C LEU A 4 13.51 -11.62 18.87
N PHE A 5 12.75 -12.63 18.46
CA PHE A 5 12.25 -12.77 17.10
C PHE A 5 11.22 -11.66 16.91
N THR A 6 11.68 -10.43 16.68
CA THR A 6 10.83 -9.37 16.15
C THR A 6 10.53 -9.77 14.71
N SER A 7 9.51 -10.61 14.51
CA SER A 7 8.85 -10.73 13.22
C SER A 7 8.39 -9.34 12.84
N GLN A 8 9.20 -8.63 12.05
CA GLN A 8 8.71 -7.50 11.29
C GLN A 8 7.60 -8.08 10.41
N PRO A 9 6.34 -7.61 10.53
CA PRO A 9 5.31 -8.03 9.58
C PRO A 9 5.86 -7.72 8.19
N ASP A 10 5.71 -8.68 7.28
CA ASP A 10 6.25 -8.60 5.93
C ASP A 10 5.87 -7.24 5.33
N LYS A 11 6.86 -6.36 5.16
CA LYS A 11 6.66 -4.99 4.68
C LYS A 11 6.31 -4.96 3.19
N SER A 12 6.16 -6.12 2.54
CA SER A 12 5.72 -6.26 1.16
C SER A 12 4.34 -5.64 0.89
N ASP A 13 3.47 -5.60 1.90
CA ASP A 13 2.07 -5.21 1.75
C ASP A 13 1.75 -3.81 2.33
N ASP A 14 2.76 -3.11 2.87
CA ASP A 14 2.58 -1.75 3.38
C ASP A 14 2.52 -0.75 2.21
N TYR A 15 1.40 -0.06 2.07
CA TYR A 15 1.15 0.91 1.00
C TYR A 15 2.12 2.09 1.02
N TYR A 16 2.59 2.50 2.21
CA TYR A 16 3.63 3.52 2.31
C TYR A 16 4.96 3.00 1.74
N THR A 17 5.30 1.73 2.00
CA THR A 17 6.51 1.10 1.46
C THR A 17 6.41 0.89 -0.06
N ILE A 18 5.24 0.44 -0.54
CA ILE A 18 4.96 0.24 -1.96
C ILE A 18 5.10 1.55 -2.75
N LEU A 19 4.54 2.65 -2.24
CA LEU A 19 4.72 3.99 -2.83
C LEU A 19 6.09 4.60 -2.53
N GLY A 20 6.79 4.10 -1.52
CA GLY A 20 8.02 4.64 -0.93
C GLY A 20 7.87 6.05 -0.37
N CYS A 21 6.71 6.30 0.22
CA CYS A 21 6.45 7.50 0.99
C CYS A 21 6.37 7.15 2.49
N ASN A 22 6.13 8.15 3.33
CA ASN A 22 5.95 7.96 4.76
C ASN A 22 4.52 8.38 5.18
N GLU A 23 4.11 8.01 6.38
CA GLU A 23 2.87 8.47 7.03
C GLU A 23 2.81 9.99 7.20
N LEU A 24 3.95 10.68 7.13
CA LEU A 24 4.04 12.13 7.13
C LEU A 24 3.91 12.75 5.73
N SER A 25 3.90 11.94 4.67
CA SER A 25 3.82 12.45 3.30
C SER A 25 2.45 13.02 3.02
N ASN A 26 2.43 14.22 2.41
CA ASN A 26 1.21 14.87 1.97
C ASN A 26 0.72 14.27 0.64
N LYS A 27 -0.50 14.64 0.23
CA LYS A 27 -1.12 14.12 -1.01
C LYS A 27 -0.30 14.42 -2.26
N ASP A 28 0.30 15.61 -2.34
CA ASP A 28 1.11 16.02 -3.49
C ASP A 28 2.37 15.15 -3.60
N GLN A 29 3.04 14.89 -2.48
CA GLN A 29 4.18 13.98 -2.40
C GLN A 29 3.78 12.55 -2.81
N ILE A 30 2.65 12.04 -2.32
CA ILE A 30 2.14 10.72 -2.71
C ILE A 30 1.92 10.64 -4.23
N GLN A 31 1.36 11.69 -4.84
CA GLN A 31 1.14 11.76 -6.29
C GLN A 31 2.46 11.81 -7.07
N VAL A 32 3.46 12.54 -6.58
CA VAL A 32 4.78 12.62 -7.20
C VAL A 32 5.50 11.28 -7.13
N GLU A 33 5.56 10.65 -5.95
CA GLU A 33 6.20 9.35 -5.75
C GLU A 33 5.53 8.25 -6.59
N TYR A 34 4.19 8.26 -6.64
CA TYR A 34 3.42 7.38 -7.52
C TYR A 34 3.88 7.51 -8.98
N ARG A 35 3.99 8.74 -9.51
CA ARG A 35 4.41 8.96 -10.91
C ARG A 35 5.82 8.45 -11.16
N ILE A 36 6.75 8.70 -10.23
CA ILE A 36 8.15 8.25 -10.36
C ILE A 36 8.21 6.71 -10.41
N ARG A 37 7.50 6.03 -9.52
CA ARG A 37 7.45 4.56 -9.50
C ARG A 37 6.70 3.98 -10.69
N ALA A 38 5.58 4.58 -11.08
CA ALA A 38 4.79 4.14 -12.22
C ALA A 38 5.59 4.19 -13.52
N LEU A 39 6.48 5.18 -13.68
CA LEU A 39 7.40 5.26 -14.81
C LEU A 39 8.48 4.17 -14.78
N ARG A 40 8.94 3.76 -13.59
CA ARG A 40 9.91 2.66 -13.43
C ARG A 40 9.29 1.30 -13.72
N LEU A 41 8.06 1.11 -13.25
CA LEU A 41 7.25 -0.11 -13.43
C LEU A 41 6.40 -0.06 -14.71
N HIS A 42 6.68 0.86 -15.63
CA HIS A 42 5.85 0.99 -16.82
C HIS A 42 5.93 -0.29 -17.68
N PRO A 43 4.80 -0.86 -18.11
CA PRO A 43 4.78 -2.14 -18.81
C PRO A 43 5.56 -2.09 -20.11
N ASP A 44 5.59 -0.95 -20.81
CA ASP A 44 6.37 -0.76 -22.04
C ASP A 44 7.87 -1.08 -21.87
N LYS A 45 8.44 -0.83 -20.68
CA LYS A 45 9.85 -1.09 -20.39
C LYS A 45 10.12 -2.44 -19.73
N ASN A 46 9.07 -3.12 -19.28
CA ASN A 46 9.15 -4.35 -18.48
C ASN A 46 8.15 -5.39 -19.01
N GLN A 47 8.05 -5.52 -20.33
CA GLN A 47 7.06 -6.39 -20.99
C GLN A 47 7.28 -7.88 -20.68
N ASP A 48 8.51 -8.25 -20.31
CA ASP A 48 8.93 -9.63 -20.05
C ASP A 48 8.76 -10.07 -18.58
N ASP A 49 8.44 -9.16 -17.66
CA ASP A 49 8.30 -9.50 -16.24
C ASP A 49 6.83 -9.46 -15.78
N PRO A 50 6.20 -10.64 -15.60
CA PRO A 50 4.82 -10.70 -15.11
C PRO A 50 4.65 -10.10 -13.71
N ASN A 51 5.71 -10.05 -12.89
CA ASN A 51 5.66 -9.43 -11.56
C ASN A 51 5.49 -7.91 -11.64
N THR A 52 5.94 -7.27 -12.73
CA THR A 52 5.79 -5.82 -12.89
C THR A 52 4.32 -5.42 -12.95
N MET A 53 3.47 -6.25 -13.56
CA MET A 53 2.03 -5.97 -13.62
C MET A 53 1.39 -6.00 -12.22
N ASP A 54 1.77 -6.97 -11.38
CA ASP A 54 1.22 -7.07 -10.03
C ASP A 54 1.76 -5.96 -9.11
N GLN A 55 3.04 -5.61 -9.22
CA GLN A 55 3.62 -4.46 -8.51
C GLN A 55 2.96 -3.14 -8.93
N PHE A 56 2.64 -2.98 -10.22
CA PHE A 56 1.95 -1.80 -10.73
C PHE A 56 0.52 -1.70 -10.18
N LYS A 57 -0.22 -2.82 -10.10
CA LYS A 57 -1.53 -2.85 -9.46
C LYS A 57 -1.45 -2.48 -7.98
N GLN A 58 -0.50 -3.05 -7.23
CA GLN A 58 -0.28 -2.70 -5.83
C GLN A 58 0.05 -1.20 -5.67
N LEU A 59 0.85 -0.64 -6.58
CA LEU A 59 1.18 0.78 -6.59
C LEU A 59 -0.06 1.67 -6.81
N GLN A 60 -0.95 1.27 -7.72
CA GLN A 60 -2.19 1.99 -7.97
C GLN A 60 -3.12 1.95 -6.75
N GLU A 61 -3.31 0.78 -6.15
CA GLU A 61 -4.12 0.60 -4.94
C GLU A 61 -3.58 1.44 -3.79
N ALA A 62 -2.25 1.40 -3.56
CA ALA A 62 -1.59 2.19 -2.53
C ALA A 62 -1.84 3.70 -2.74
N LYS A 63 -1.73 4.20 -3.98
CA LYS A 63 -2.03 5.59 -4.30
C LYS A 63 -3.49 5.92 -4.03
N GLU A 64 -4.42 5.06 -4.43
CA GLU A 64 -5.84 5.29 -4.21
C GLU A 64 -6.14 5.45 -2.71
N VAL A 65 -5.69 4.51 -1.89
CA VAL A 65 -5.93 4.51 -0.45
C VAL A 65 -5.24 5.67 0.26
N LEU A 66 -3.96 5.95 -0.05
CA LEU A 66 -3.22 7.02 0.64
C LEU A 66 -3.58 8.43 0.16
N SER A 67 -4.14 8.58 -1.06
CA SER A 67 -4.55 9.89 -1.58
C SER A 67 -5.92 10.36 -1.09
N ASP A 68 -6.77 9.44 -0.64
CA ASP A 68 -8.07 9.72 -0.04
C ASP A 68 -7.93 9.79 1.50
N ASP A 69 -8.31 10.91 2.11
CA ASP A 69 -8.13 11.10 3.56
C ASP A 69 -8.97 10.13 4.39
N VAL A 70 -10.13 9.72 3.90
CA VAL A 70 -11.02 8.78 4.60
C VAL A 70 -10.42 7.38 4.51
N LYS A 71 -10.03 6.94 3.30
CA LYS A 71 -9.39 5.62 3.12
C LYS A 71 -8.05 5.53 3.85
N ARG A 72 -7.24 6.59 3.82
CA ARG A 72 -5.96 6.67 4.53
C ARG A 72 -6.15 6.54 6.03
N LYS A 73 -7.10 7.26 6.62
CA LYS A 73 -7.40 7.13 8.07
C LYS A 73 -7.85 5.72 8.43
N ALA A 74 -8.69 5.10 7.60
CA ALA A 74 -9.11 3.72 7.80
C ALA A 74 -7.93 2.74 7.70
N TYR A 75 -7.03 2.96 6.74
CA TYR A 75 -5.79 2.20 6.56
C TYR A 75 -4.86 2.33 7.77
N ASP A 76 -4.60 3.56 8.23
CA ASP A 76 -3.76 3.83 9.40
C ASP A 76 -4.37 3.21 10.67
N HIS A 77 -5.70 3.24 10.81
CA HIS A 77 -6.41 2.58 11.91
C HIS A 77 -6.24 1.05 11.84
N TRP A 78 -6.47 0.43 10.69
CA TRP A 78 -6.23 -1.00 10.46
C TRP A 78 -4.79 -1.38 10.79
N ARG A 79 -3.81 -0.61 10.32
CA ARG A 79 -2.38 -0.84 10.55
C ARG A 79 -2.01 -0.78 12.02
N ASN A 80 -2.57 0.17 12.77
CA ASN A 80 -2.31 0.33 14.21
C ASN A 80 -3.13 -0.62 15.10
N SER A 81 -4.18 -1.25 14.57
CA SER A 81 -5.07 -2.14 15.32
C SER A 81 -4.49 -3.54 15.57
N HIS A 82 -3.36 -3.89 14.94
CA HIS A 82 -2.75 -5.23 14.96
C HIS A 82 -3.70 -6.37 14.58
N ILE A 83 -4.74 -6.07 13.80
CA ILE A 83 -5.65 -7.07 13.24
C ILE A 83 -4.85 -7.98 12.28
N THR A 84 -5.04 -9.29 12.39
CA THR A 84 -4.38 -10.29 11.53
C THR A 84 -4.99 -10.40 10.13
N ILE A 85 -6.18 -9.81 9.94
CA ILE A 85 -6.89 -9.80 8.67
C ILE A 85 -6.17 -8.85 7.69
N PRO A 86 -5.82 -9.30 6.47
CA PRO A 86 -5.20 -8.44 5.47
C PRO A 86 -6.06 -7.23 5.10
N TRP A 87 -5.43 -6.10 4.77
CA TRP A 87 -6.12 -4.85 4.42
C TRP A 87 -7.19 -5.07 3.35
N LYS A 88 -6.88 -5.81 2.28
CA LYS A 88 -7.83 -6.09 1.18
C LYS A 88 -9.11 -6.79 1.66
N THR A 89 -8.96 -7.72 2.60
CA THR A 89 -10.09 -8.44 3.22
C THR A 89 -10.90 -7.50 4.09
N TRP A 90 -10.23 -6.66 4.89
CA TRP A 90 -10.89 -5.66 5.73
C TRP A 90 -11.67 -4.64 4.89
N GLN A 91 -11.04 -4.10 3.83
CA GLN A 91 -11.66 -3.15 2.91
C GLN A 91 -12.93 -3.71 2.28
N SER A 92 -12.88 -4.96 1.78
CA SER A 92 -14.05 -5.65 1.19
C SER A 92 -15.21 -5.81 2.18
N ILE A 93 -14.93 -6.03 3.47
CA ILE A 93 -15.95 -6.12 4.52
C ILE A 93 -16.58 -4.75 4.77
N THR A 94 -15.76 -3.69 4.81
CA THR A 94 -16.23 -2.33 5.05
C THR A 94 -17.03 -1.75 3.88
N GLU A 95 -16.63 -2.01 2.64
CA GLU A 95 -17.32 -1.51 1.44
C GLU A 95 -18.67 -2.20 1.22
N ARG A 96 -18.78 -3.51 1.53
CA ARG A 96 -20.07 -4.23 1.51
C ARG A 96 -21.06 -3.77 2.58
N SER A 97 -20.59 -2.98 3.55
CA SER A 97 -21.40 -2.47 4.64
C SER A 97 -21.88 -1.03 4.40
N GLN A 98 -21.53 -0.41 3.27
CA GLN A 98 -22.12 0.87 2.87
C GLN A 98 -23.44 0.61 2.11
N PRO A 99 -24.58 1.17 2.57
CA PRO A 99 -25.89 1.01 1.93
C PRO A 99 -25.99 1.74 0.59
#